data_AF-A0A1G3UHE3-F1
#
_entry.id   AF-A0A1G3UHE3-F1
#
_cell.length_a   1.000
_cell.length_b   1.000
_cell.length_c   1.000
_cell.angle_alpha   90.00
_cell.angle_beta   90.00
_cell.angle_gamma   90.00
#
_symmetry.space_group_name_H-M   'P 1'
#
loop_
_entity.id
_entity.type
_entity.pdbx_description
1 polymer ?
#
loop_
_entity_poly.entity_id
_entity_poly.type
_entity_poly.pdbx_seq_one_letter_code
_entity_poly.pdbx_strand_id
1 'polypeptide(L)'
;MKKILFYALILAATVLSTILLIAFLMPKKIIPNYSDEKLRELALSKGLKPVPSSYEELLKLVDDVQNPMTPEKIALGSELFFDTNLSKNRKTSCATCHSFDKDIQNRGALLSTLMAKNPEITSCAACHLRDQSGVDRFTFSEGDSGTQHPNMLNTQTILNTSFAKYFTWSGEVQSIQEQSANSFQAHYKMNLTPKEVEERIKENPKYAAHFDEVFKDGISFENTTKAIETYVKTLTTRSAYDRYLEGDNSAISHEAKRGLANFIGFGCKGCHNDISLGGQSIQRFPLREFAQVYDLKLNFEIFPELKRLDSEFPFENNGGYLGKKNEHLFRVPILRNVTKTSPYFHNGAVPKIREAVDVMARHQLGRHLTLSQIDEIVAFLQTLEGDLVDYGIKGEK
;
A
#
# COMPACT_ATOMS: atom_id res chain seq x y z
N MET A 1 0.50 23.85 56.83
CA MET A 1 1.03 23.45 55.50
C MET A 1 1.02 21.93 55.26
N LYS A 2 1.64 21.08 56.11
CA LYS A 2 1.70 19.61 55.87
C LYS A 2 0.34 18.90 55.70
N LYS A 3 -0.68 19.27 56.49
CA LYS A 3 -2.04 18.68 56.37
C LYS A 3 -2.73 19.04 55.05
N ILE A 4 -2.56 20.29 54.58
CA ILE A 4 -3.16 20.75 53.32
C ILE A 4 -2.52 20.03 52.12
N LEU A 5 -1.20 19.86 52.14
CA LEU A 5 -0.49 19.08 51.10
C LEU A 5 -0.91 17.61 51.08
N PHE A 6 -1.12 17.01 52.26
CA PHE A 6 -1.61 15.63 52.37
C PHE A 6 -3.03 15.46 51.78
N TYR A 7 -3.96 16.36 52.10
CA TYR A 7 -5.31 16.32 51.53
C TYR A 7 -5.32 16.61 50.02
N ALA A 8 -4.45 17.51 49.54
CA ALA A 8 -4.31 17.79 48.12
C ALA A 8 -3.79 16.56 47.33
N LEU A 9 -2.82 15.81 47.89
CA LEU A 9 -2.31 14.59 47.29
C LEU A 9 -3.37 13.46 47.26
N ILE A 10 -4.14 13.31 48.35
CA ILE A 10 -5.26 12.35 48.37
C ILE A 10 -6.30 12.72 47.33
N LEU A 11 -6.69 13.99 47.25
CA LEU A 11 -7.66 14.47 46.27
C LEU A 11 -7.17 14.21 44.84
N ALA A 12 -5.92 14.56 44.54
CA ALA A 12 -5.30 14.30 43.25
C ALA A 12 -5.27 12.79 42.91
N ALA A 13 -4.92 11.93 43.87
CA ALA A 13 -4.92 10.48 43.69
C ALA A 13 -6.33 9.94 43.46
N THR A 14 -7.34 10.42 44.19
CA THR A 14 -8.75 10.03 43.98
C THR A 14 -9.29 10.50 42.63
N VAL A 15 -8.97 11.73 42.21
CA VAL A 15 -9.37 12.26 40.89
C VAL A 15 -8.69 11.47 39.78
N LEU A 16 -7.38 11.19 39.90
CA LEU A 16 -6.66 10.38 38.92
C LEU A 16 -7.20 8.94 38.85
N SER A 17 -7.46 8.32 40.00
CA SER A 17 -8.04 6.98 40.09
C SER A 17 -9.45 6.93 39.50
N THR A 18 -10.29 7.93 39.75
CA THR A 18 -11.63 8.01 39.14
C THR A 18 -11.58 8.25 37.64
N ILE A 19 -10.67 9.09 37.13
CA ILE A 19 -10.47 9.28 35.69
C ILE A 19 -10.02 7.95 35.03
N LEU A 20 -9.08 7.24 35.66
CA LEU A 20 -8.61 5.93 35.19
C LEU A 20 -9.73 4.87 35.22
N LEU A 21 -10.55 4.87 36.27
CA LEU A 21 -11.74 4.00 36.35
C LEU A 21 -12.75 4.32 35.25
N ILE A 22 -13.02 5.60 34.99
CA ILE A 22 -13.97 6.04 33.95
C ILE A 22 -13.50 5.56 32.57
N ALA A 23 -12.20 5.64 32.27
CA ALA A 23 -11.64 5.11 31.03
C ALA A 23 -11.84 3.58 30.89
N PHE A 24 -11.78 2.83 32.00
CA PHE A 24 -12.09 1.40 32.04
C PHE A 24 -13.60 1.08 31.97
N LEU A 25 -14.44 2.03 32.42
CA LEU A 25 -15.90 1.90 32.44
C LEU A 25 -16.59 2.37 31.15
N MET A 26 -15.87 3.05 30.24
CA MET A 26 -16.43 3.39 28.93
C MET A 26 -16.76 2.10 28.17
N PRO A 27 -18.02 1.89 27.74
CA PRO A 27 -18.40 0.66 27.06
C PRO A 27 -17.58 0.51 25.79
N LYS A 28 -16.91 -0.65 25.65
CA LYS A 28 -16.27 -1.03 24.40
C LYS A 28 -17.32 -0.88 23.30
N LYS A 29 -16.98 -0.16 22.23
CA LYS A 29 -17.92 0.03 21.10
C LYS A 29 -18.18 -1.34 20.48
N ILE A 30 -19.34 -1.92 20.77
CA ILE A 30 -19.79 -3.19 20.19
C ILE A 30 -20.51 -2.86 18.89
N ILE A 31 -19.98 -3.36 17.78
CA ILE A 31 -20.63 -3.23 16.47
C ILE A 31 -21.72 -4.30 16.36
N PRO A 32 -22.97 -3.93 16.03
CA PRO A 32 -24.07 -4.90 15.95
C PRO A 32 -23.84 -5.92 14.83
N ASN A 33 -24.50 -7.07 14.94
CA ASN A 33 -24.58 -8.03 13.83
C ASN A 33 -25.53 -7.48 12.76
N TYR A 34 -25.08 -7.50 11.52
CA TYR A 34 -25.88 -7.13 10.36
C TYR A 34 -26.26 -8.41 9.60
N SER A 35 -27.44 -8.40 8.95
CA SER A 35 -27.68 -9.35 7.86
C SER A 35 -26.78 -9.00 6.68
N ASP A 36 -26.54 -9.98 5.80
CA ASP A 36 -25.69 -9.76 4.61
C ASP A 36 -26.19 -8.58 3.76
N GLU A 37 -27.49 -8.52 3.51
CA GLU A 37 -28.12 -7.42 2.76
C GLU A 37 -27.82 -6.05 3.39
N LYS A 38 -28.07 -5.91 4.70
CA LYS A 38 -27.86 -4.66 5.43
C LYS A 38 -26.38 -4.29 5.50
N LEU A 39 -25.49 -5.27 5.64
CA LEU A 39 -24.05 -5.01 5.65
C LEU A 39 -23.54 -4.58 4.27
N ARG A 40 -24.06 -5.18 3.20
CA ARG A 40 -23.75 -4.80 1.82
C ARG A 40 -24.25 -3.38 1.53
N GLU A 41 -25.51 -3.08 1.85
CA GLU A 41 -26.08 -1.73 1.76
C GLU A 41 -25.27 -0.71 2.58
N LEU A 42 -24.84 -1.09 3.78
CA LEU A 42 -23.98 -0.25 4.61
C LEU A 42 -22.63 0.00 3.93
N ALA A 43 -21.95 -1.02 3.39
CA ALA A 43 -20.67 -0.84 2.71
C ALA A 43 -20.80 0.10 1.49
N LEU A 44 -21.79 -0.15 0.63
CA LEU A 44 -22.06 0.64 -0.57
C LEU A 44 -22.46 2.08 -0.24
N SER A 45 -23.37 2.28 0.71
CA SER A 45 -23.80 3.63 1.16
C SER A 45 -22.68 4.42 1.85
N LYS A 46 -21.62 3.76 2.31
CA LYS A 46 -20.43 4.40 2.86
C LYS A 46 -19.32 4.63 1.83
N GLY A 47 -19.60 4.37 0.56
CA GLY A 47 -18.73 4.66 -0.58
C GLY A 47 -17.69 3.58 -0.84
N LEU A 48 -17.83 2.38 -0.26
CA LEU A 48 -17.00 1.23 -0.64
C LEU A 48 -17.58 0.61 -1.91
N LYS A 49 -16.74 0.25 -2.87
CA LYS A 49 -17.17 -0.21 -4.20
C LYS A 49 -16.34 -1.42 -4.65
N PRO A 50 -16.92 -2.32 -5.46
CA PRO A 50 -16.15 -3.37 -6.10
C PRO A 50 -15.21 -2.81 -7.18
N VAL A 51 -14.15 -3.54 -7.51
CA VAL A 51 -13.35 -3.29 -8.73
C VAL A 51 -14.20 -3.63 -9.96
N PRO A 52 -14.17 -2.86 -11.06
CA PRO A 52 -14.94 -3.15 -12.29
C PRO A 52 -14.70 -4.58 -12.80
N SER A 53 -15.77 -5.22 -13.28
CA SER A 53 -15.77 -6.61 -13.75
C SER A 53 -15.40 -6.76 -15.22
N SER A 54 -15.50 -5.66 -15.99
CA SER A 54 -15.29 -5.64 -17.43
C SER A 54 -14.42 -4.47 -17.86
N TYR A 55 -13.85 -4.59 -19.05
CA TYR A 55 -13.00 -3.55 -19.62
C TYR A 55 -13.77 -2.26 -19.87
N GLU A 56 -15.03 -2.35 -20.32
CA GLU A 56 -15.90 -1.19 -20.54
C GLU A 56 -16.16 -0.41 -19.24
N GLU A 57 -16.37 -1.11 -18.13
CA GLU A 57 -16.51 -0.48 -16.82
C GLU A 57 -15.20 0.16 -16.35
N LEU A 58 -14.06 -0.48 -16.62
CA LEU A 58 -12.75 0.11 -16.32
C LEU A 58 -12.53 1.40 -17.10
N LEU A 59 -12.80 1.40 -18.41
CA LEU A 59 -12.64 2.58 -19.26
C LEU A 59 -13.49 3.76 -18.76
N LYS A 60 -14.74 3.53 -18.35
CA LYS A 60 -15.61 4.56 -17.76
C LYS A 60 -15.02 5.22 -16.50
N LEU A 61 -14.11 4.54 -15.81
CA LEU A 61 -13.54 5.00 -14.55
C LEU A 61 -12.17 5.67 -14.72
N VAL A 62 -11.32 5.16 -15.62
CA VAL A 62 -9.89 5.52 -15.65
C VAL A 62 -9.35 5.91 -17.03
N ASP A 63 -10.16 5.81 -18.09
CA ASP A 63 -9.72 6.22 -19.43
C ASP A 63 -9.51 7.74 -19.51
N ASP A 64 -8.61 8.16 -20.39
CA ASP A 64 -8.27 9.56 -20.61
C ASP A 64 -8.38 9.90 -22.09
N VAL A 65 -9.14 10.93 -22.44
CA VAL A 65 -9.29 11.41 -23.81
C VAL A 65 -7.94 11.82 -24.42
N GLN A 66 -7.00 12.30 -23.60
CA GLN A 66 -5.64 12.68 -24.04
C GLN A 66 -4.69 11.49 -24.12
N ASN A 67 -4.98 10.39 -23.42
CA ASN A 67 -4.23 9.15 -23.49
C ASN A 67 -5.16 7.92 -23.49
N PRO A 68 -5.91 7.67 -24.59
CA PRO A 68 -6.89 6.60 -24.61
C PRO A 68 -6.25 5.24 -24.42
N MET A 69 -6.88 4.39 -23.62
CA MET A 69 -6.48 3.02 -23.39
C MET A 69 -6.91 2.15 -24.58
N THR A 70 -6.08 2.05 -25.62
CA THR A 70 -6.30 1.12 -26.74
C THR A 70 -5.56 -0.20 -26.51
N PRO A 71 -6.02 -1.34 -27.07
CA PRO A 71 -5.34 -2.63 -26.94
C PRO A 71 -3.86 -2.59 -27.34
N GLU A 72 -3.54 -1.89 -28.42
CA GLU A 72 -2.19 -1.78 -28.99
C GLU A 72 -1.28 -0.98 -28.05
N LYS A 73 -1.80 0.11 -27.47
CA LYS A 73 -1.05 0.94 -26.52
C LYS A 73 -0.82 0.22 -25.19
N ILE A 74 -1.80 -0.56 -24.74
CA ILE A 74 -1.67 -1.44 -23.55
C ILE A 74 -0.62 -2.51 -23.80
N ALA A 75 -0.60 -3.13 -24.99
CA ALA A 75 0.41 -4.12 -25.37
C ALA A 75 1.81 -3.51 -25.36
N LEU A 76 2.00 -2.34 -26.00
CA LEU A 76 3.27 -1.61 -25.95
C LEU A 76 3.69 -1.26 -24.52
N GLY A 77 2.74 -0.76 -23.70
CA GLY A 77 2.98 -0.46 -22.30
C GLY A 77 3.43 -1.67 -21.49
N SER A 78 2.84 -2.84 -21.77
CA SER A 78 3.23 -4.10 -21.16
C SER A 78 4.66 -4.47 -21.54
N GLU A 79 5.02 -4.42 -22.82
CA GLU A 79 6.40 -4.70 -23.27
C GLU A 79 7.41 -3.81 -22.55
N LEU A 80 7.17 -2.50 -22.53
CA LEU A 80 8.04 -1.52 -21.87
C LEU A 80 8.14 -1.74 -20.35
N PHE A 81 7.05 -2.16 -19.69
CA PHE A 81 7.03 -2.41 -18.24
C PHE A 81 7.99 -3.53 -17.82
N PHE A 82 8.15 -4.55 -18.65
CA PHE A 82 9.03 -5.70 -18.39
C PHE A 82 10.44 -5.54 -18.98
N ASP A 83 10.68 -4.52 -19.80
CA ASP A 83 11.94 -4.34 -20.51
C ASP A 83 13.08 -3.86 -19.59
N THR A 84 14.02 -4.77 -19.30
CA THR A 84 15.21 -4.44 -18.50
C THR A 84 16.17 -3.54 -19.25
N ASN A 85 16.07 -3.42 -20.57
CA ASN A 85 16.87 -2.50 -21.35
C ASN A 85 16.64 -1.05 -20.95
N LEU A 86 15.55 -0.73 -20.25
CA LEU A 86 15.19 0.62 -19.84
C LEU A 86 15.73 1.00 -18.44
N SER A 87 16.75 0.31 -17.92
CA SER A 87 17.53 0.76 -16.76
C SER A 87 19.01 0.93 -17.09
N LYS A 88 19.74 1.78 -16.36
CA LYS A 88 21.17 2.04 -16.61
C LYS A 88 21.98 0.74 -16.72
N ASN A 89 21.82 -0.19 -15.77
CA ASN A 89 22.48 -1.50 -15.73
C ASN A 89 21.93 -2.56 -16.69
N ARG A 90 20.85 -2.27 -17.45
CA ARG A 90 20.13 -3.20 -18.36
C ARG A 90 19.59 -4.48 -17.68
N LYS A 91 19.40 -4.46 -16.35
CA LYS A 91 18.97 -5.61 -15.52
C LYS A 91 17.71 -5.35 -14.69
N THR A 92 17.23 -4.11 -14.65
CA THR A 92 16.09 -3.70 -13.82
C THR A 92 14.97 -3.22 -14.72
N SER A 93 13.74 -3.68 -14.47
CA SER A 93 12.52 -3.17 -15.09
C SER A 93 11.51 -2.78 -14.02
N CYS A 94 10.36 -2.24 -14.40
CA CYS A 94 9.30 -1.94 -13.44
C CYS A 94 8.88 -3.22 -12.68
N ALA A 95 8.83 -4.35 -13.39
CA ALA A 95 8.51 -5.66 -12.82
C ALA A 95 9.52 -6.17 -11.79
N THR A 96 10.75 -5.65 -11.76
CA THR A 96 11.74 -6.02 -10.74
C THR A 96 11.28 -5.63 -9.34
N CYS A 97 10.69 -4.44 -9.18
CA CYS A 97 10.14 -3.97 -7.91
C CYS A 97 8.63 -4.24 -7.77
N HIS A 98 7.91 -4.32 -8.89
CA HIS A 98 6.47 -4.51 -8.92
C HIS A 98 6.11 -5.88 -9.52
N SER A 99 6.49 -6.96 -8.83
CA SER A 99 6.22 -8.33 -9.30
C SER A 99 4.79 -8.75 -8.99
N PHE A 100 4.12 -9.39 -9.96
CA PHE A 100 2.76 -9.92 -9.80
C PHE A 100 2.51 -11.21 -10.61
N ASP A 101 3.55 -11.81 -11.18
CA ASP A 101 3.43 -12.96 -12.07
C ASP A 101 3.37 -14.29 -11.29
N LYS A 102 2.49 -15.20 -11.74
CA LYS A 102 2.36 -16.56 -11.18
C LYS A 102 3.51 -17.47 -11.65
N ASP A 103 4.05 -17.21 -12.85
CA ASP A 103 5.12 -17.97 -13.49
C ASP A 103 6.30 -17.05 -13.82
N ILE A 104 7.12 -16.74 -12.81
CA ILE A 104 8.41 -16.06 -13.02
C ILE A 104 9.33 -17.00 -13.81
N GLN A 105 9.22 -16.99 -15.14
CA GLN A 105 10.14 -17.72 -16.01
C GLN A 105 11.55 -17.11 -16.02
N ASN A 106 11.70 -15.87 -15.55
CA ASN A 106 13.00 -15.22 -15.38
C ASN A 106 13.56 -15.46 -13.98
N ARG A 107 14.00 -16.70 -13.74
CA ARG A 107 14.70 -17.15 -12.52
C ARG A 107 15.93 -16.30 -12.16
N GLY A 108 16.53 -15.56 -13.11
CA GLY A 108 17.82 -14.88 -12.94
C GLY A 108 17.82 -13.73 -11.92
N ALA A 109 16.82 -12.85 -11.95
CA ALA A 109 16.78 -11.68 -11.06
C ALA A 109 16.44 -12.07 -9.62
N LEU A 110 15.49 -13.00 -9.44
CA LEU A 110 15.14 -13.54 -8.13
C LEU A 110 16.29 -14.39 -7.56
N LEU A 111 16.97 -15.23 -8.36
CA LEU A 111 18.15 -15.96 -7.87
C LEU A 111 19.27 -15.01 -7.46
N SER A 112 19.57 -13.94 -8.20
CA SER A 112 20.64 -13.01 -7.81
C SER A 112 20.35 -12.32 -6.48
N THR A 113 19.08 -11.99 -6.21
CA THR A 113 18.65 -11.37 -4.95
C THR A 113 18.56 -12.38 -3.80
N LEU A 114 18.14 -13.62 -4.07
CA LEU A 114 18.18 -14.73 -3.10
C LEU A 114 19.61 -15.23 -2.83
N MET A 115 20.57 -14.97 -3.70
CA MET A 115 21.98 -15.31 -3.49
C MET A 115 22.76 -14.18 -2.79
N ALA A 116 22.14 -13.02 -2.54
CA ALA A 116 22.72 -11.93 -1.78
C ALA A 116 22.61 -12.19 -0.25
N LYS A 117 23.65 -12.85 0.29
CA LYS A 117 24.17 -12.76 1.67
C LYS A 117 23.23 -12.95 2.89
N ASN A 118 22.04 -13.55 2.78
CA ASN A 118 21.34 -14.03 3.98
C ASN A 118 20.70 -15.43 3.81
N PRO A 119 21.40 -16.51 4.18
CA PRO A 119 20.99 -17.89 3.85
C PRO A 119 19.74 -18.40 4.60
N GLU A 120 19.23 -17.69 5.61
CA GLU A 120 18.01 -18.12 6.32
C GLU A 120 16.70 -17.72 5.61
N ILE A 121 16.74 -16.75 4.70
CA ILE A 121 15.54 -16.22 4.02
C ILE A 121 15.26 -16.95 2.68
N THR A 122 16.22 -17.72 2.17
CA THR A 122 16.37 -17.88 0.72
C THR A 122 15.78 -19.16 0.13
N SER A 123 15.47 -20.19 0.92
CA SER A 123 14.87 -21.43 0.39
C SER A 123 13.33 -21.44 0.44
N CYS A 124 12.71 -20.77 1.42
CA CYS A 124 11.25 -20.70 1.55
C CYS A 124 10.63 -19.57 0.73
N ALA A 125 11.28 -18.39 0.69
CA ALA A 125 10.75 -17.20 0.00
C ALA A 125 10.54 -17.44 -1.50
N ALA A 126 11.43 -18.21 -2.16
CA ALA A 126 11.32 -18.50 -3.60
C ALA A 126 10.01 -19.19 -4.01
N CYS A 127 9.41 -20.01 -3.14
CA CYS A 127 8.09 -20.63 -3.38
C CYS A 127 6.92 -19.77 -2.88
N HIS A 128 7.13 -18.89 -1.89
CA HIS A 128 6.11 -17.99 -1.33
C HIS A 128 6.04 -16.61 -2.00
N LEU A 129 6.97 -16.28 -2.89
CA LEU A 129 7.00 -15.07 -3.73
C LEU A 129 6.20 -15.20 -5.04
N ARG A 130 5.43 -16.28 -5.21
CA ARG A 130 4.45 -16.46 -6.32
C ARG A 130 3.20 -15.58 -6.17
N ASP A 131 3.32 -14.47 -5.46
CA ASP A 131 2.15 -13.73 -5.02
C ASP A 131 1.88 -12.53 -5.91
N GLN A 132 0.63 -12.39 -6.32
CA GLN A 132 0.11 -11.22 -7.03
C GLN A 132 0.02 -10.04 -6.07
N SER A 133 1.14 -9.68 -5.44
CA SER A 133 1.24 -8.61 -4.44
C SER A 133 1.58 -7.27 -5.09
N GLY A 134 2.25 -7.27 -6.25
CA GLY A 134 2.63 -6.06 -6.96
C GLY A 134 3.75 -5.26 -6.28
N VAL A 135 4.50 -5.90 -5.39
CA VAL A 135 5.60 -5.32 -4.59
C VAL A 135 6.80 -6.27 -4.55
N ASP A 136 7.93 -5.77 -4.04
CA ASP A 136 9.18 -6.52 -3.87
C ASP A 136 9.28 -7.26 -2.53
N ARG A 137 8.40 -6.95 -1.57
CA ARG A 137 8.34 -7.48 -0.20
C ARG A 137 9.61 -7.20 0.63
N PHE A 138 10.38 -6.20 0.23
CA PHE A 138 11.48 -5.69 1.04
C PHE A 138 11.01 -4.57 1.96
N THR A 139 11.75 -4.32 3.04
CA THR A 139 11.51 -3.16 3.90
C THR A 139 11.66 -1.87 3.11
N PHE A 140 12.59 -1.83 2.16
CA PHE A 140 12.78 -0.73 1.22
C PHE A 140 13.28 -1.22 -0.14
N SER A 141 13.02 -0.43 -1.18
CA SER A 141 13.46 -0.74 -2.54
C SER A 141 14.97 -0.56 -2.71
N GLU A 142 15.59 -1.48 -3.44
CA GLU A 142 16.93 -1.33 -4.00
C GLU A 142 16.82 -1.22 -5.53
N GLY A 143 17.41 -0.17 -6.10
CA GLY A 143 17.38 0.07 -7.55
C GLY A 143 18.67 -0.31 -8.26
N ASP A 144 19.03 0.48 -9.27
CA ASP A 144 20.19 0.26 -10.13
C ASP A 144 21.45 -0.07 -9.30
N SER A 145 22.03 -1.22 -9.58
CA SER A 145 23.30 -1.67 -9.00
C SER A 145 23.27 -1.85 -7.47
N GLY A 146 22.09 -2.08 -6.88
CA GLY A 146 21.92 -2.25 -5.42
C GLY A 146 21.85 -0.92 -4.66
N THR A 147 21.63 0.20 -5.37
CA THR A 147 21.51 1.52 -4.74
C THR A 147 20.24 1.56 -3.90
N GLN A 148 20.41 1.78 -2.59
CA GLN A 148 19.30 1.83 -1.65
C GLN A 148 18.50 3.12 -1.79
N HIS A 149 17.18 3.03 -1.56
CA HIS A 149 16.34 4.21 -1.47
C HIS A 149 16.85 5.15 -0.35
N PRO A 150 17.07 6.45 -0.61
CA PRO A 150 17.69 7.37 0.36
C PRO A 150 16.89 7.49 1.65
N ASN A 151 15.57 7.40 1.53
CA ASN A 151 14.63 7.46 2.65
C ASN A 151 14.14 6.07 3.10
N MET A 152 14.76 4.98 2.62
CA MET A 152 14.40 3.59 2.95
C MET A 152 12.90 3.31 2.86
N LEU A 153 12.28 3.69 1.75
CA LEU A 153 10.83 3.56 1.58
C LEU A 153 10.45 2.19 1.04
N ASN A 154 9.42 1.61 1.64
CA ASN A 154 8.76 0.39 1.19
C ASN A 154 8.05 0.63 -0.16
N THR A 155 8.14 -0.35 -1.06
CA THR A 155 7.51 -0.29 -2.37
C THR A 155 5.99 -0.45 -2.23
N GLN A 156 5.24 0.57 -2.65
CA GLN A 156 3.78 0.49 -2.71
C GLN A 156 3.35 -0.43 -3.85
N THR A 157 2.25 -1.16 -3.67
CA THR A 157 1.71 -2.02 -4.73
C THR A 157 1.36 -1.24 -5.98
N ILE A 158 1.68 -1.79 -7.15
CA ILE A 158 1.22 -1.28 -8.46
C ILE A 158 -0.25 -1.64 -8.72
N LEU A 159 -0.77 -2.66 -8.04
CA LEU A 159 -2.10 -3.19 -8.29
C LEU A 159 -3.18 -2.21 -7.83
N ASN A 160 -4.21 -2.04 -8.65
CA ASN A 160 -5.33 -1.13 -8.41
C ASN A 160 -4.93 0.36 -8.27
N THR A 161 -3.71 0.73 -8.66
CA THR A 161 -3.25 2.13 -8.61
C THR A 161 -3.99 3.03 -9.59
N SER A 162 -4.64 2.45 -10.61
CA SER A 162 -5.54 3.14 -11.54
C SER A 162 -6.68 3.88 -10.85
N PHE A 163 -7.09 3.42 -9.65
CA PHE A 163 -8.14 4.07 -8.87
C PHE A 163 -7.61 5.10 -7.87
N ALA A 164 -6.30 5.24 -7.70
CA ALA A 164 -5.70 6.17 -6.72
C ALA A 164 -5.52 7.59 -7.29
N LYS A 165 -5.52 8.58 -6.39
CA LYS A 165 -5.25 9.99 -6.72
C LYS A 165 -3.81 10.42 -6.49
N TYR A 166 -3.10 9.67 -5.65
CA TYR A 166 -1.75 9.98 -5.19
C TYR A 166 -0.88 8.75 -5.36
N PHE A 167 0.35 8.90 -5.83
CA PHE A 167 1.19 7.76 -6.24
C PHE A 167 2.45 7.57 -5.38
N THR A 168 2.89 8.59 -4.63
CA THR A 168 4.00 8.49 -3.67
C THR A 168 3.50 8.42 -2.23
N TRP A 169 4.39 8.05 -1.29
CA TRP A 169 4.10 8.11 0.14
C TRP A 169 3.78 9.53 0.62
N SER A 170 4.39 10.59 0.05
CA SER A 170 3.99 11.99 0.31
C SER A 170 2.69 12.38 -0.39
N GLY A 171 2.34 11.70 -1.47
CA GLY A 171 1.26 12.07 -2.38
C GLY A 171 1.48 13.39 -3.09
N GLU A 172 2.74 13.67 -3.45
CA GLU A 172 3.08 14.81 -4.32
C GLU A 172 2.83 14.48 -5.80
N VAL A 173 3.02 13.22 -6.18
CA VAL A 173 2.78 12.74 -7.54
C VAL A 173 1.33 12.35 -7.70
N GLN A 174 0.70 12.83 -8.78
CA GLN A 174 -0.75 12.71 -9.01
C GLN A 174 -1.13 11.96 -10.29
N SER A 175 -0.17 11.46 -11.06
CA SER A 175 -0.43 10.57 -12.20
C SER A 175 0.54 9.38 -12.27
N ILE A 176 0.09 8.31 -12.93
CA ILE A 176 0.94 7.15 -13.21
C ILE A 176 2.06 7.54 -14.18
N GLN A 177 1.75 8.42 -15.14
CA GLN A 177 2.71 8.94 -16.09
C GLN A 177 3.88 9.65 -15.38
N GLU A 178 3.59 10.58 -14.46
CA GLU A 178 4.61 11.30 -13.68
C GLU A 178 5.40 10.34 -12.77
N GLN A 179 4.72 9.38 -12.12
CA GLN A 179 5.40 8.38 -11.30
C GLN A 179 6.35 7.48 -12.12
N SER A 180 5.96 7.13 -13.34
CA SER A 180 6.80 6.38 -14.29
C SER A 180 8.01 7.20 -14.69
N ALA A 181 7.81 8.48 -15.03
CA ALA A 181 8.90 9.40 -15.35
C ALA A 181 9.90 9.57 -14.20
N ASN A 182 9.41 9.69 -12.97
CA ASN A 182 10.24 9.77 -11.76
C ASN A 182 11.02 8.46 -11.53
N SER A 183 10.44 7.32 -11.89
CA SER A 183 11.09 6.02 -11.71
C SER A 183 12.20 5.76 -12.72
N PHE A 184 12.04 6.23 -13.96
CA PHE A 184 13.13 6.24 -14.95
C PHE A 184 14.32 7.07 -14.47
N GLN A 185 14.06 8.28 -13.98
CA GLN A 185 15.10 9.28 -13.72
C GLN A 185 15.80 9.15 -12.37
N ALA A 186 15.15 8.58 -11.36
CA ALA A 186 15.75 8.47 -10.04
C ALA A 186 16.99 7.57 -10.04
N HIS A 187 18.08 8.08 -9.48
CA HIS A 187 19.38 7.39 -9.43
C HIS A 187 19.31 6.06 -8.68
N TYR A 188 18.50 5.99 -7.62
CA TYR A 188 18.26 4.80 -6.81
C TYR A 188 17.13 3.90 -7.37
N LYS A 189 16.73 4.09 -8.64
CA LYS A 189 15.74 3.28 -9.35
C LYS A 189 16.30 2.82 -10.70
N MET A 190 15.92 3.43 -11.82
CA MET A 190 16.36 3.01 -13.16
C MET A 190 17.50 3.87 -13.72
N ASN A 191 17.74 5.05 -13.13
CA ASN A 191 18.92 5.90 -13.39
C ASN A 191 19.15 6.24 -14.88
N LEU A 192 18.10 6.60 -15.62
CA LEU A 192 18.18 7.05 -17.01
C LEU A 192 17.66 8.48 -17.18
N THR A 193 18.32 9.24 -18.04
CA THR A 193 17.77 10.49 -18.56
C THR A 193 16.66 10.22 -19.59
N PRO A 194 15.72 11.16 -19.82
CA PRO A 194 14.70 11.02 -20.87
C PRO A 194 15.29 10.69 -22.25
N LYS A 195 16.41 11.31 -22.61
CA LYS A 195 17.09 11.09 -23.89
C LYS A 195 17.65 9.66 -24.00
N GLU A 196 18.25 9.13 -22.93
CA GLU A 196 18.76 7.75 -22.92
C GLU A 196 17.63 6.72 -23.07
N VAL A 197 16.45 6.99 -22.50
CA VAL A 197 15.26 6.13 -22.70
C VAL A 197 14.88 6.10 -24.17
N GLU A 198 14.76 7.26 -24.82
CA GLU A 198 14.43 7.34 -26.25
C GLU A 198 15.47 6.66 -27.14
N GLU A 199 16.76 6.86 -26.86
CA GLU A 199 17.86 6.21 -27.59
C GLU A 199 17.78 4.69 -27.47
N ARG A 200 17.51 4.16 -26.27
CA ARG A 200 17.38 2.72 -26.02
C ARG A 200 16.15 2.09 -26.66
N ILE A 201 15.04 2.81 -26.75
CA ILE A 201 13.85 2.34 -27.46
C ILE A 201 14.13 2.29 -28.97
N LYS A 202 14.83 3.30 -29.51
CA LYS A 202 15.25 3.36 -30.93
C LYS A 202 16.24 2.25 -31.31
N GLU A 203 17.03 1.72 -30.36
CA GLU A 203 17.91 0.57 -30.58
C GLU A 203 17.14 -0.72 -30.94
N ASN A 204 15.85 -0.85 -30.58
CA ASN A 204 15.03 -2.02 -30.84
C ASN A 204 14.05 -1.76 -32.01
N PRO A 205 14.28 -2.35 -33.20
CA PRO A 205 13.42 -2.11 -34.37
C PRO A 205 11.95 -2.48 -34.16
N LYS A 206 11.63 -3.36 -33.21
CA LYS A 206 10.24 -3.74 -32.91
C LYS A 206 9.45 -2.56 -32.32
N TYR A 207 10.08 -1.76 -31.46
CA TYR A 207 9.40 -0.63 -30.83
C TYR A 207 9.09 0.47 -31.84
N ALA A 208 9.94 0.73 -32.82
CA ALA A 208 9.68 1.77 -33.82
C ALA A 208 8.32 1.58 -34.51
N ALA A 209 8.02 0.36 -34.97
CA ALA A 209 6.74 0.05 -35.59
C ALA A 209 5.56 0.22 -34.61
N HIS A 210 5.68 -0.30 -33.38
CA HIS A 210 4.62 -0.20 -32.38
C HIS A 210 4.34 1.26 -31.99
N PHE A 211 5.38 2.09 -31.81
CA PHE A 211 5.21 3.51 -31.46
C PHE A 211 4.55 4.31 -32.58
N ASP A 212 4.92 4.07 -33.85
CA ASP A 212 4.32 4.75 -35.00
C ASP A 212 2.85 4.37 -35.20
N GLU A 213 2.47 3.13 -34.81
CA GLU A 213 1.08 2.66 -34.82
C GLU A 213 0.23 3.37 -33.75
N VAL A 214 0.76 3.52 -32.53
CA VAL A 214 -0.03 4.01 -31.39
C VAL A 214 0.09 5.51 -31.12
N PHE A 215 1.15 6.17 -31.60
CA PHE A 215 1.41 7.60 -31.38
C PHE A 215 1.82 8.31 -32.67
N LYS A 216 1.10 9.38 -33.02
CA LYS A 216 1.39 10.21 -34.20
C LYS A 216 2.80 10.84 -34.18
N ASP A 217 3.29 11.16 -32.99
CA ASP A 217 4.59 11.78 -32.77
C ASP A 217 5.72 10.75 -32.61
N GLY A 218 5.41 9.45 -32.71
CA GLY A 218 6.36 8.35 -32.62
C GLY A 218 7.02 8.21 -31.24
N ILE A 219 8.29 7.77 -31.25
CA ILE A 219 9.08 7.53 -30.02
C ILE A 219 9.45 8.86 -29.35
N SER A 220 8.91 9.06 -28.14
CA SER A 220 9.34 10.10 -27.20
C SER A 220 9.28 9.58 -25.76
N PHE A 221 10.01 10.23 -24.84
CA PHE A 221 9.93 9.90 -23.42
C PHE A 221 8.50 10.06 -22.88
N GLU A 222 7.79 11.09 -23.33
CA GLU A 222 6.40 11.33 -22.97
C GLU A 222 5.50 10.15 -23.40
N ASN A 223 5.60 9.74 -24.67
CA ASN A 223 4.80 8.63 -25.21
C ASN A 223 5.15 7.29 -24.55
N THR A 224 6.41 7.10 -24.17
CA THR A 224 6.85 5.93 -23.38
C THR A 224 6.11 5.86 -22.05
N THR A 225 6.07 6.97 -21.31
CA THR A 225 5.37 7.03 -20.02
C THR A 225 3.85 6.90 -20.17
N LYS A 226 3.26 7.41 -21.27
CA LYS A 226 1.84 7.23 -21.60
C LYS A 226 1.48 5.78 -21.91
N ALA A 227 2.33 5.06 -22.64
CA ALA A 227 2.12 3.64 -22.93
C ALA A 227 2.12 2.82 -21.64
N ILE A 228 3.15 2.99 -20.81
CA ILE A 228 3.26 2.33 -19.50
C ILE A 228 2.05 2.64 -18.62
N GLU A 229 1.60 3.89 -18.59
CA GLU A 229 0.40 4.27 -17.84
C GLU A 229 -0.84 3.47 -18.28
N THR A 230 -1.07 3.30 -19.59
CA THR A 230 -2.24 2.53 -20.04
C THR A 230 -2.20 1.07 -19.63
N TYR A 231 -1.01 0.44 -19.64
CA TYR A 231 -0.84 -0.92 -19.12
C TYR A 231 -1.03 -0.99 -17.60
N VAL A 232 -0.41 -0.08 -16.84
CA VAL A 232 -0.58 -0.04 -15.38
C VAL A 232 -2.05 0.16 -14.99
N LYS A 233 -2.82 0.93 -15.79
CA LYS A 233 -4.26 1.11 -15.56
C LYS A 233 -5.06 -0.20 -15.62
N THR A 234 -4.58 -1.23 -16.34
CA THR A 234 -5.23 -2.54 -16.42
C THR A 234 -4.86 -3.49 -15.28
N LEU A 235 -3.87 -3.16 -14.46
CA LEU A 235 -3.40 -4.01 -13.35
C LEU A 235 -4.33 -3.95 -12.13
N THR A 236 -5.59 -4.33 -12.34
CA THR A 236 -6.65 -4.35 -11.32
C THR A 236 -6.89 -5.77 -10.82
N THR A 237 -7.30 -5.92 -9.55
CA THR A 237 -7.57 -7.23 -8.95
C THR A 237 -8.99 -7.34 -8.40
N ARG A 238 -9.65 -8.46 -8.72
CA ARG A 238 -10.97 -8.80 -8.21
C ARG A 238 -10.90 -9.93 -7.19
N SER A 239 -11.64 -9.77 -6.12
CA SER A 239 -11.51 -10.53 -4.88
C SER A 239 -12.86 -11.09 -4.41
N ALA A 240 -12.83 -11.88 -3.34
CA ALA A 240 -14.03 -12.37 -2.68
C ALA A 240 -14.92 -11.22 -2.16
N TYR A 241 -14.30 -10.14 -1.70
CA TYR A 241 -15.01 -8.94 -1.26
C TYR A 241 -15.84 -8.30 -2.39
N ASP A 242 -15.32 -8.26 -3.61
CA ASP A 242 -16.04 -7.67 -4.75
C ASP A 242 -17.31 -8.47 -5.06
N ARG A 243 -17.19 -9.81 -5.10
CA ARG A 243 -18.36 -10.70 -5.30
C ARG A 243 -19.41 -10.54 -4.18
N TYR A 244 -18.96 -10.36 -2.94
CA TYR A 244 -19.87 -10.09 -1.82
C TYR A 244 -20.64 -8.77 -1.99
N LEU A 245 -19.95 -7.71 -2.41
CA LEU A 245 -20.59 -6.41 -2.72
C LEU A 245 -21.56 -6.49 -3.90
N GLU A 246 -21.42 -7.49 -4.77
CA GLU A 246 -22.27 -7.72 -5.95
C GLU A 246 -23.39 -8.73 -5.69
N GLY A 247 -23.51 -9.28 -4.48
CA GLY A 247 -24.64 -10.12 -4.07
C GLY A 247 -24.30 -11.54 -3.65
N ASP A 248 -23.07 -12.02 -3.85
CA ASP A 248 -22.66 -13.35 -3.40
C ASP A 248 -22.39 -13.38 -1.90
N ASN A 249 -23.44 -13.67 -1.12
CA ASN A 249 -23.38 -13.79 0.34
C ASN A 249 -22.42 -14.88 0.83
N SER A 250 -22.09 -15.85 -0.02
CA SER A 250 -21.19 -16.96 0.31
C SER A 250 -19.72 -16.65 0.02
N ALA A 251 -19.43 -15.54 -0.67
CA ALA A 251 -18.08 -15.20 -1.08
C ALA A 251 -17.12 -14.97 0.10
N ILE A 252 -17.64 -14.50 1.25
CA ILE A 252 -16.84 -14.20 2.44
C ILE A 252 -17.43 -14.85 3.69
N SER A 253 -16.54 -15.22 4.64
CA SER A 253 -16.93 -15.90 5.87
C SER A 253 -17.69 -14.98 6.84
N HIS A 254 -18.33 -15.57 7.85
CA HIS A 254 -19.02 -14.81 8.89
C HIS A 254 -18.05 -13.90 9.66
N GLU A 255 -16.84 -14.37 9.96
CA GLU A 255 -15.77 -13.62 10.63
C GLU A 255 -15.33 -12.42 9.77
N ALA A 256 -15.20 -12.60 8.46
CA ALA A 256 -14.88 -11.50 7.56
C ALA A 256 -16.01 -10.46 7.46
N LYS A 257 -17.27 -10.89 7.51
CA LYS A 257 -18.43 -9.97 7.58
C LYS A 257 -18.41 -9.15 8.87
N ARG A 258 -18.08 -9.78 10.01
CA ARG A 258 -17.83 -9.07 11.28
C ARG A 258 -16.67 -8.07 11.15
N GLY A 259 -15.60 -8.47 10.46
CA GLY A 259 -14.47 -7.62 10.12
C GLY A 259 -14.84 -6.38 9.32
N LEU A 260 -15.65 -6.53 8.26
CA LEU A 260 -16.15 -5.43 7.45
C LEU A 260 -17.01 -4.47 8.30
N ALA A 261 -17.89 -5.01 9.14
CA ALA A 261 -18.70 -4.22 10.05
C ALA A 261 -17.81 -3.43 11.05
N ASN A 262 -16.78 -4.06 11.61
CA ASN A 262 -15.79 -3.42 12.47
C ASN A 262 -15.00 -2.33 11.74
N PHE A 263 -14.54 -2.62 10.52
CA PHE A 263 -13.79 -1.68 9.68
C PHE A 263 -14.59 -0.40 9.39
N ILE A 264 -15.88 -0.54 9.09
CA ILE A 264 -16.80 0.59 8.90
C ILE A 264 -17.10 1.28 10.23
N GLY A 265 -17.45 0.50 11.25
CA GLY A 265 -17.95 0.98 12.53
C GLY A 265 -16.91 1.66 13.42
N PHE A 266 -15.64 1.24 13.35
CA PHE A 266 -14.55 1.86 14.11
C PHE A 266 -14.00 3.12 13.47
N GLY A 267 -14.17 3.27 12.15
CA GLY A 267 -13.80 4.47 11.40
C GLY A 267 -12.65 4.28 10.41
N CYS A 268 -12.12 3.07 10.23
CA CYS A 268 -11.05 2.77 9.26
C CYS A 268 -11.44 3.24 7.85
N LYS A 269 -12.71 3.00 7.48
CA LYS A 269 -13.29 3.44 6.21
C LYS A 269 -13.20 4.96 5.98
N GLY A 270 -13.06 5.76 7.02
CA GLY A 270 -12.96 7.21 6.92
C GLY A 270 -11.80 7.66 6.02
N CYS A 271 -10.70 6.90 6.06
CA CYS A 271 -9.52 7.13 5.22
C CYS A 271 -9.38 6.07 4.11
N HIS A 272 -9.75 4.82 4.42
CA HIS A 272 -9.65 3.68 3.50
C HIS A 272 -11.00 3.40 2.81
N ASN A 273 -11.27 4.13 1.73
CA ASN A 273 -12.55 4.11 1.02
C ASN A 273 -12.40 4.02 -0.50
N ASP A 274 -13.54 4.09 -1.19
CA ASP A 274 -13.69 3.94 -2.64
C ASP A 274 -13.26 2.55 -3.13
N ILE A 275 -13.10 2.40 -4.45
CA ILE A 275 -12.75 1.14 -5.12
C ILE A 275 -11.49 0.53 -4.50
N SER A 276 -10.42 1.28 -4.30
CA SER A 276 -9.11 0.77 -3.81
C SER A 276 -8.99 0.66 -2.29
N LEU A 277 -10.00 1.05 -1.52
CA LEU A 277 -9.95 1.15 -0.05
C LEU A 277 -8.72 1.93 0.44
N GLY A 278 -8.41 3.05 -0.21
CA GLY A 278 -7.21 3.83 0.04
C GLY A 278 -6.67 4.53 -1.21
N GLY A 279 -5.59 5.29 -1.08
CA GLY A 279 -5.00 6.08 -2.17
C GLY A 279 -5.77 7.34 -2.56
N GLN A 280 -6.83 7.69 -1.82
CA GLN A 280 -7.72 8.82 -2.11
C GLN A 280 -7.36 10.10 -1.35
N SER A 281 -6.59 9.99 -0.26
CA SER A 281 -6.31 11.11 0.63
C SER A 281 -4.91 11.04 1.24
N ILE A 282 -4.44 12.20 1.68
CA ILE A 282 -3.25 12.36 2.51
C ILE A 282 -3.72 12.61 3.94
N GLN A 283 -3.15 11.88 4.90
CA GLN A 283 -3.50 11.96 6.30
C GLN A 283 -2.25 12.09 7.14
N ARG A 284 -2.39 12.70 8.31
CA ARG A 284 -1.28 12.77 9.26
C ARG A 284 -1.08 11.42 9.95
N PHE A 285 0.15 10.91 10.03
CA PHE A 285 0.46 9.68 10.76
C PHE A 285 1.74 9.86 11.60
N PRO A 286 1.70 9.60 12.92
CA PRO A 286 0.51 9.31 13.74
C PRO A 286 -0.38 10.56 13.97
N LEU A 287 -1.71 10.37 14.11
CA LEU A 287 -2.64 11.46 14.49
C LEU A 287 -2.64 11.69 15.99
N ARG A 288 -2.42 10.62 16.76
CA ARG A 288 -2.42 10.62 18.22
C ARG A 288 -1.09 10.10 18.70
N GLU A 289 -0.37 10.94 19.43
CA GLU A 289 0.72 10.50 20.29
C GLU A 289 0.08 9.72 21.45
N PHE A 290 0.27 8.41 21.45
CA PHE A 290 -0.20 7.58 22.55
C PHE A 290 0.98 7.40 23.50
N ALA A 291 0.95 8.08 24.64
CA ALA A 291 1.85 7.75 25.74
C ALA A 291 1.29 6.52 26.45
N GLN A 292 1.87 5.34 26.23
CA GLN A 292 1.52 4.14 26.99
C GLN A 292 2.39 4.01 28.24
N VAL A 293 1.88 3.32 29.26
CA VAL A 293 2.69 2.94 30.44
C VAL A 293 3.87 2.04 30.03
N TYR A 294 3.80 1.33 28.89
CA TYR A 294 4.91 0.57 28.31
C TYR A 294 5.97 1.42 27.58
N ASP A 295 5.69 2.69 27.26
CA ASP A 295 6.71 3.63 26.74
C ASP A 295 7.60 4.18 27.87
N LEU A 296 7.27 3.87 29.13
CA LEU A 296 8.16 4.02 30.28
C LEU A 296 9.11 2.83 30.33
N LYS A 297 10.20 2.87 29.56
CA LYS A 297 11.34 1.99 29.86
C LYS A 297 11.96 2.45 31.19
N LEU A 298 11.78 1.66 32.24
CA LEU A 298 12.48 1.83 33.51
C LEU A 298 13.98 1.69 33.26
N ASN A 299 14.68 2.83 33.15
CA ASN A 299 16.14 2.84 33.12
C ASN A 299 16.63 2.61 34.56
N PHE A 300 17.19 1.43 34.85
CA PHE A 300 17.74 1.10 36.16
C PHE A 300 19.13 1.72 36.36
N GLU A 301 19.24 3.04 36.18
CA GLU A 301 20.38 3.81 36.66
C GLU A 301 20.03 4.41 38.03
N ILE A 302 21.04 4.58 38.88
CA ILE A 302 20.95 4.85 40.33
C ILE A 302 20.15 6.13 40.67
N PHE A 303 19.89 6.98 39.67
CA PHE A 303 18.87 8.02 39.68
C PHE A 303 17.95 7.86 38.46
N PRO A 304 16.65 7.52 38.62
CA PRO A 304 15.74 7.36 37.49
C PRO A 304 15.38 8.74 36.93
N GLU A 305 16.09 9.18 35.89
CA GLU A 305 15.59 10.23 35.01
C GLU A 305 14.48 9.62 34.14
N LEU A 306 13.24 10.07 34.35
CA LEU A 306 12.11 9.82 33.44
C LEU A 306 12.39 10.55 32.11
N LYS A 307 13.16 9.95 31.21
CA LYS A 307 13.21 10.39 29.81
C LYS A 307 12.00 9.82 29.07
N ARG A 308 11.05 10.70 28.74
CA ARG A 308 10.03 10.42 27.73
C ARG A 308 10.77 10.29 26.38
N LEU A 309 10.92 9.06 25.89
CA LEU A 309 11.30 8.83 24.50
C LEU A 309 10.08 9.18 23.66
N ASP A 310 9.99 10.43 23.22
CA ASP A 310 9.04 10.80 22.17
C ASP A 310 9.46 10.10 20.89
N SER A 311 8.93 8.89 20.67
CA SER A 311 9.08 8.22 19.39
C SER A 311 8.08 8.85 18.42
N GLU A 312 8.62 9.46 17.37
CA GLU A 312 7.87 10.16 16.32
C GLU A 312 6.87 9.24 15.59
N PHE A 313 7.19 7.94 15.54
CA PHE A 313 6.34 6.87 15.03
C PHE A 313 6.22 5.74 16.06
N PRO A 314 5.17 4.89 15.99
CA PRO A 314 5.04 3.73 16.86
C PRO A 314 5.99 2.57 16.52
N PHE A 315 6.98 2.82 15.66
CA PHE A 315 8.01 1.90 15.20
C PHE A 315 9.24 2.71 14.77
N GLU A 316 10.39 2.05 14.60
CA GLU A 316 11.63 2.70 14.17
C GLU A 316 11.49 3.28 12.75
N ASN A 317 11.74 4.59 12.61
CA ASN A 317 11.68 5.29 11.32
C ASN A 317 13.02 5.25 10.57
N ASN A 318 13.44 4.04 10.16
CA ASN A 318 14.60 3.86 9.29
C ASN A 318 14.46 4.72 8.03
N GLY A 319 15.50 5.50 7.71
CA GLY A 319 15.50 6.46 6.60
C GLY A 319 14.98 7.86 6.94
N GLY A 320 14.45 8.10 8.14
CA GLY A 320 14.10 9.44 8.64
C GLY A 320 13.01 10.17 7.85
N TYR A 321 12.16 9.43 7.12
CA TYR A 321 11.15 10.03 6.26
C TYR A 321 9.93 10.50 7.06
N LEU A 322 9.58 11.77 6.93
CA LEU A 322 8.50 12.41 7.69
C LEU A 322 7.28 12.75 6.83
N GLY A 323 7.18 12.16 5.63
CA GLY A 323 6.09 12.43 4.70
C GLY A 323 6.20 13.79 4.01
N LYS A 324 5.09 14.28 3.48
CA LYS A 324 5.03 15.53 2.71
C LYS A 324 5.47 16.72 3.56
N LYS A 325 6.45 17.49 3.04
CA LYS A 325 7.01 18.69 3.69
C LYS A 325 7.49 18.47 5.13
N ASN A 326 7.81 17.22 5.51
CA ASN A 326 8.13 16.84 6.89
C ASN A 326 7.02 17.11 7.91
N GLU A 327 5.76 17.17 7.48
CA GLU A 327 4.59 17.46 8.33
C GLU A 327 3.84 16.19 8.78
N HIS A 328 4.47 15.02 8.69
CA HIS A 328 3.86 13.71 8.99
C HIS A 328 2.68 13.38 8.10
N LEU A 329 2.64 13.94 6.90
CA LEU A 329 1.54 13.78 5.95
C LEU A 329 1.86 12.66 4.96
N PHE A 330 1.09 11.58 5.05
CA PHE A 330 1.27 10.37 4.25
C PHE A 330 0.02 10.05 3.43
N ARG A 331 0.23 9.57 2.22
CA ARG A 331 -0.81 8.92 1.43
C ARG A 331 -1.35 7.72 2.22
N VAL A 332 -2.67 7.65 2.33
CA VAL A 332 -3.36 6.47 2.88
C VAL A 332 -3.14 5.28 1.93
N PRO A 333 -2.55 4.16 2.38
CA PRO A 333 -2.26 3.02 1.52
C PRO A 333 -3.52 2.35 0.95
N ILE A 334 -3.40 1.79 -0.25
CA ILE A 334 -4.40 0.89 -0.85
C ILE A 334 -4.43 -0.40 -0.02
N LEU A 335 -5.63 -0.88 0.33
CA LEU A 335 -5.78 -2.11 1.13
C LEU A 335 -6.09 -3.36 0.29
N ARG A 336 -6.35 -3.22 -1.01
CA ARG A 336 -6.46 -4.39 -1.89
C ARG A 336 -5.15 -5.18 -1.90
N ASN A 337 -5.26 -6.51 -1.77
CA ASN A 337 -4.12 -7.42 -1.61
C ASN A 337 -3.20 -7.14 -0.41
N VAL A 338 -3.60 -6.32 0.58
CA VAL A 338 -2.68 -5.87 1.65
C VAL A 338 -2.06 -7.01 2.45
N THR A 339 -2.77 -8.11 2.67
CA THR A 339 -2.25 -9.28 3.40
C THR A 339 -1.10 -9.98 2.68
N LYS A 340 -0.89 -9.67 1.39
CA LYS A 340 0.22 -10.17 0.56
C LYS A 340 1.38 -9.17 0.47
N THR A 341 1.20 -7.91 0.86
CA THR A 341 2.19 -6.84 0.68
C THR A 341 2.97 -6.53 1.96
N SER A 342 3.22 -7.52 2.81
CA SER A 342 4.16 -7.36 3.93
C SER A 342 5.57 -7.05 3.40
N PRO A 343 6.38 -6.22 4.09
CA PRO A 343 6.08 -5.54 5.34
C PRO A 343 5.28 -4.22 5.17
N TYR A 344 4.73 -3.70 6.26
CA TYR A 344 3.76 -2.59 6.28
C TYR A 344 4.37 -1.24 6.68
N PHE A 345 3.65 -0.17 6.32
CA PHE A 345 4.01 1.24 6.49
C PHE A 345 5.11 1.73 5.56
N HIS A 346 5.41 3.03 5.61
CA HIS A 346 6.23 3.71 4.61
C HIS A 346 7.65 3.20 4.52
N ASN A 347 8.18 2.58 5.57
CA ASN A 347 9.53 2.04 5.64
C ASN A 347 9.57 0.53 5.93
N GLY A 348 8.41 -0.15 5.88
CA GLY A 348 8.33 -1.60 6.10
C GLY A 348 8.73 -2.04 7.51
N ALA A 349 8.62 -1.18 8.54
CA ALA A 349 9.05 -1.53 9.89
C ALA A 349 8.18 -2.60 10.58
N VAL A 350 6.93 -2.80 10.12
CA VAL A 350 5.99 -3.72 10.75
C VAL A 350 5.75 -4.94 9.86
N PRO A 351 6.16 -6.16 10.27
CA PRO A 351 6.07 -7.33 9.40
C PRO A 351 4.72 -8.04 9.42
N LYS A 352 3.91 -7.87 10.48
CA LYS A 352 2.68 -8.64 10.72
C LYS A 352 1.42 -7.79 10.56
N ILE A 353 0.45 -8.30 9.81
CA ILE A 353 -0.79 -7.55 9.52
C ILE A 353 -1.59 -7.24 10.79
N ARG A 354 -1.62 -8.17 11.75
CA ARG A 354 -2.27 -7.97 13.06
C ARG A 354 -1.69 -6.77 13.81
N GLU A 355 -0.38 -6.61 13.76
CA GLU A 355 0.33 -5.50 14.38
C GLU A 355 0.04 -4.19 13.65
N ALA A 356 0.03 -4.19 12.32
CA ALA A 356 -0.34 -3.02 11.53
C ALA A 356 -1.78 -2.55 11.84
N VAL A 357 -2.73 -3.48 11.98
CA VAL A 357 -4.12 -3.18 12.39
C VAL A 357 -4.17 -2.59 13.80
N ASP A 358 -3.43 -3.14 14.76
CA ASP A 358 -3.37 -2.62 16.14
C ASP A 358 -2.75 -1.21 16.19
N VAL A 359 -1.63 -0.99 15.47
CA VAL A 359 -0.99 0.32 15.33
C VAL A 359 -1.97 1.36 14.77
N MET A 360 -2.70 1.03 13.70
CA MET A 360 -3.72 1.93 13.14
C MET A 360 -4.84 2.20 14.14
N ALA A 361 -5.36 1.16 14.80
CA ALA A 361 -6.44 1.33 15.76
C ALA A 361 -6.04 2.27 16.91
N ARG A 362 -4.84 2.13 17.45
CA ARG A 362 -4.33 2.97 18.55
C ARG A 362 -4.00 4.39 18.10
N HIS A 363 -3.18 4.54 17.06
CA HIS A 363 -2.58 5.84 16.72
C HIS A 363 -3.42 6.69 15.77
N GLN A 364 -4.37 6.10 15.04
CA GLN A 364 -5.28 6.84 14.17
C GLN A 364 -6.67 7.00 14.80
N LEU A 365 -7.19 5.94 15.41
CA LEU A 365 -8.56 5.95 15.95
C LEU A 365 -8.61 6.17 17.47
N GLY A 366 -7.48 6.02 18.18
CA GLY A 366 -7.43 6.06 19.65
C GLY A 366 -8.21 4.92 20.31
N ARG A 367 -8.17 3.73 19.71
CA ARG A 367 -8.93 2.56 20.14
C ARG A 367 -7.99 1.42 20.51
N HIS A 368 -8.35 0.72 21.59
CA HIS A 368 -7.78 -0.58 21.93
C HIS A 368 -8.74 -1.67 21.46
N LEU A 369 -8.39 -2.35 20.37
CA LEU A 369 -9.16 -3.47 19.87
C LEU A 369 -8.83 -4.74 20.64
N THR A 370 -9.82 -5.59 20.84
CA THR A 370 -9.60 -6.94 21.35
C THR A 370 -8.92 -7.81 20.27
N LEU A 371 -8.25 -8.89 20.67
CA LEU A 371 -7.65 -9.84 19.73
C LEU A 371 -8.67 -10.38 18.71
N SER A 372 -9.89 -10.72 19.19
CA SER A 372 -10.98 -11.14 18.31
C SER A 372 -11.38 -10.07 17.29
N GLN A 373 -11.44 -8.80 17.67
CA GLN A 373 -11.74 -7.71 16.73
C GLN A 373 -10.62 -7.50 15.71
N ILE A 374 -9.36 -7.65 16.12
CA ILE A 374 -8.21 -7.61 15.21
C ILE A 374 -8.30 -8.78 14.23
N ASP A 375 -8.57 -10.00 14.71
CA ASP A 375 -8.72 -11.18 13.87
C ASP A 375 -9.89 -11.06 12.90
N GLU A 376 -11.03 -10.53 13.32
CA GLU A 376 -12.16 -10.22 12.45
C GLU A 376 -11.76 -9.23 11.35
N ILE A 377 -11.07 -8.13 11.69
CA ILE A 377 -10.59 -7.15 10.69
C ILE A 377 -9.58 -7.79 9.74
N VAL A 378 -8.65 -8.60 10.24
CA VAL A 378 -7.67 -9.31 9.39
C VAL A 378 -8.38 -10.29 8.47
N ALA A 379 -9.40 -11.02 8.95
CA ALA A 379 -10.24 -11.88 8.11
C ALA A 379 -10.92 -11.08 6.99
N PHE A 380 -11.42 -9.88 7.29
CA PHE A 380 -11.90 -8.97 6.23
C PHE A 380 -10.80 -8.56 5.25
N LEU A 381 -9.62 -8.16 5.72
CA LEU A 381 -8.51 -7.78 4.83
C LEU A 381 -8.07 -8.93 3.92
N GLN A 382 -8.13 -10.18 4.38
CA GLN A 382 -7.90 -11.37 3.55
C GLN A 382 -8.91 -11.50 2.41
N THR A 383 -10.14 -11.04 2.58
CA THR A 383 -11.14 -11.05 1.48
C THR A 383 -10.82 -10.07 0.35
N LEU A 384 -9.90 -9.13 0.60
CA LEU A 384 -9.39 -8.18 -0.40
C LEU A 384 -8.25 -8.77 -1.24
N GLU A 385 -7.86 -10.03 -0.97
CA GLU A 385 -6.96 -10.78 -1.84
C GLU A 385 -7.70 -11.12 -3.14
N GLY A 386 -7.21 -10.55 -4.24
CA GLY A 386 -7.79 -10.71 -5.56
C GLY A 386 -6.77 -11.16 -6.59
N ASP A 387 -7.27 -11.84 -7.61
CA ASP A 387 -6.52 -12.18 -8.82
C ASP A 387 -6.58 -11.02 -9.81
N LEU A 388 -5.54 -10.89 -10.65
CA LEU A 388 -5.55 -9.99 -11.79
C LEU A 388 -6.75 -10.29 -12.69
N VAL A 389 -7.45 -9.23 -13.11
CA VAL A 389 -8.56 -9.35 -14.05
C VAL A 389 -7.99 -9.52 -15.45
N ASP A 390 -8.30 -10.66 -16.09
CA ASP A 390 -8.09 -10.81 -17.53
C ASP A 390 -9.26 -10.15 -18.27
N TYR A 391 -9.00 -8.96 -18.80
CA TYR A 391 -9.97 -8.20 -19.57
C TYR A 391 -10.17 -8.73 -21.00
N GLY A 392 -9.48 -9.81 -21.39
CA GLY A 392 -9.57 -10.38 -22.74
C GLY A 392 -9.06 -9.43 -23.83
N ILE A 393 -8.17 -8.49 -23.47
CA ILE A 393 -7.60 -7.50 -24.38
C ILE A 393 -6.64 -8.23 -25.31
N LYS A 394 -7.14 -8.63 -26.48
CA LYS A 394 -6.30 -9.22 -27.54
C LYS A 394 -5.70 -8.09 -28.36
N GLY A 395 -4.39 -7.86 -28.22
CA GLY A 395 -3.62 -7.23 -29.28
C GLY A 395 -3.54 -8.19 -30.46
N GLU A 396 -3.75 -7.71 -31.69
CA GLU A 396 -3.42 -8.51 -32.87
C GLU A 396 -1.92 -8.84 -32.81
N LYS A 397 -1.58 -10.13 -32.93
CA LYS A 397 -0.20 -10.64 -32.85
C LYS A 397 0.51 -10.54 -34.18
#